data_AF-A0A4Y2M2I3-F1
#
_entry.id   AF-A0A4Y2M2I3-F1
#
_cell.length_a   1.000
_cell.length_b   1.000
_cell.length_c   1.000
_cell.angle_alpha   90.00
_cell.angle_beta   90.00
_cell.angle_gamma   90.00
#
_symmetry.space_group_name_H-M   'P 1'
#
loop_
_entity.id
_entity.type
_entity.pdbx_description
1 polymer ?
#
loop_
_entity_poly.entity_id
_entity_poly.type
_entity_poly.pdbx_seq_one_letter_code
_entity_poly.pdbx_strand_id
1 'polypeptide(L)'
;MSFLKRARKEDLISLATDFGENPAPTFSKVDLVSSIQGNKQYNEDDAKLMLETVVAKREERLKMEAGKLKMEFELEKLRMTSDGSKNPKHEKPSCYELTKTVPSFDSKNGYITLFLSLFERQAKRAQIDTKDWASGLLMLLPSDIVQLIARESEENFDNYNYIKSVLLKRFKLSPEEFRKEFLHHQKNSEKSWRKFTFEISNYFQEWIEGLKIDSFEKLKNLIITDQIKRRAPFEAKDHFLDEWTRLVSPSELADKLDEFCLCALIANTKQNGSSCSTR
;
A
#
# COMPACT_ATOMS: atom_id res chain seq x y z
N MET A 1 -57.41 32.43 2.16
CA MET A 1 -56.49 32.57 3.32
C MET A 1 -55.61 33.79 3.10
N SER A 2 -55.52 34.72 4.05
CA SER A 2 -54.73 35.96 3.92
C SER A 2 -53.25 35.66 3.59
N PHE A 3 -52.69 36.37 2.61
CA PHE A 3 -51.30 36.21 2.15
C PHE A 3 -50.28 36.48 3.27
N LEU A 4 -50.63 37.36 4.22
CA LEU A 4 -49.84 37.66 5.41
C LEU A 4 -49.68 36.43 6.33
N LYS A 5 -50.69 35.54 6.39
CA LYS A 5 -50.58 34.30 7.19
C LYS A 5 -49.56 33.32 6.62
N ARG A 6 -49.18 33.45 5.35
CA ARG A 6 -48.17 32.61 4.68
C ARG A 6 -46.75 33.19 4.76
N ALA A 7 -46.61 34.51 4.87
CA ALA A 7 -45.32 35.21 4.96
C ALA A 7 -44.47 34.77 6.17
N ARG A 8 -43.14 34.93 6.14
CA ARG A 8 -42.31 34.62 7.33
C ARG A 8 -42.49 35.69 8.40
N LYS A 9 -42.30 35.32 9.67
CA LYS A 9 -42.41 36.26 10.81
C LYS A 9 -41.50 37.48 10.64
N GLU A 10 -40.28 37.27 10.14
CA GLU A 10 -39.29 38.33 9.87
C GLU A 10 -39.76 39.30 8.77
N ASP A 11 -40.40 38.76 7.72
CA ASP A 11 -40.90 39.56 6.60
C ASP A 11 -42.12 40.39 7.07
N LEU A 12 -42.94 39.84 7.97
CA LEU A 12 -44.05 40.56 8.61
C LEU A 12 -43.61 41.63 9.60
N ILE A 13 -42.50 41.41 10.33
CA ILE A 13 -41.91 42.44 11.21
C ILE A 13 -41.45 43.63 10.37
N SER A 14 -40.73 43.37 9.27
CA SER A 14 -40.25 44.41 8.37
C SER A 14 -41.42 45.16 7.72
N LEU A 15 -42.44 44.43 7.27
CA LEU A 15 -43.65 45.01 6.70
C LEU A 15 -44.40 45.88 7.72
N ALA A 16 -44.56 45.43 8.97
CA ALA A 16 -45.19 46.22 10.02
C ALA A 16 -44.40 47.52 10.30
N THR A 17 -43.07 47.45 10.30
CA THR A 17 -42.21 48.65 10.40
C THR A 17 -42.39 49.61 9.23
N ASP A 18 -42.56 49.11 8.00
CA ASP A 18 -42.84 49.94 6.83
C ASP A 18 -44.22 50.62 6.91
N PHE A 19 -45.19 50.00 7.60
CA PHE A 19 -46.48 50.62 7.95
C PHE A 19 -46.41 51.58 9.15
N GLY A 20 -45.22 51.84 9.70
CA GLY A 20 -45.00 52.73 10.84
C GLY A 20 -45.31 52.13 12.21
N GLU A 21 -45.59 50.82 12.27
CA GLU A 21 -45.75 50.08 13.52
C GLU A 21 -44.38 49.69 14.08
N ASN A 22 -44.24 49.65 15.41
CA ASN A 22 -43.01 49.18 16.05
C ASN A 22 -43.25 47.82 16.74
N PRO A 23 -43.28 46.70 15.99
CA PRO A 23 -43.58 45.39 16.55
C PRO A 23 -42.44 44.92 17.47
N ALA A 24 -42.79 44.48 18.68
CA ALA A 24 -41.79 43.89 19.57
C ALA A 24 -41.31 42.53 19.00
N PRO A 25 -40.03 42.14 19.20
CA PRO A 25 -39.50 40.85 18.72
C PRO A 25 -40.29 39.62 19.21
N THR A 26 -40.98 39.78 20.34
CA THR A 26 -41.81 38.77 21.00
C THR A 26 -43.18 38.57 20.35
N PHE A 27 -43.62 39.44 19.43
CA PHE A 27 -44.94 39.34 18.81
C PHE A 27 -45.11 38.00 18.09
N SER A 28 -46.27 37.36 18.26
CA SER A 28 -46.59 36.18 17.49
C SER A 28 -46.93 36.55 16.04
N LYS A 29 -46.86 35.58 15.14
CA LYS A 29 -47.24 35.80 13.74
C LYS A 29 -48.67 36.31 13.60
N VAL A 30 -49.56 35.90 14.50
CA VAL A 30 -50.97 36.30 14.51
C VAL A 30 -51.12 37.75 14.95
N ASP A 31 -50.35 38.16 15.95
CA ASP A 31 -50.35 39.56 16.45
C ASP A 31 -49.86 40.52 15.36
N LEU A 32 -48.77 40.16 14.67
CA LEU A 32 -48.24 40.96 13.55
C LEU A 32 -49.25 41.13 12.41
N VAL A 33 -49.91 40.05 12.01
CA VAL A 33 -50.95 40.10 10.97
C VAL A 33 -52.11 41.01 11.41
N SER A 34 -52.48 40.96 12.69
CA SER A 34 -53.58 41.76 13.23
C SER A 34 -53.22 43.24 13.31
N SER A 35 -51.98 43.58 13.71
CA SER A 35 -51.47 44.96 13.70
C SER A 35 -51.40 45.55 12.30
N ILE A 36 -50.92 44.79 11.31
CA ILE A 36 -50.82 45.26 9.91
C ILE A 36 -52.22 45.50 9.32
N GLN A 37 -53.15 44.56 9.54
CA GLN A 37 -54.52 44.68 9.02
C GLN A 37 -55.36 45.74 9.75
N GLY A 38 -55.00 46.10 10.99
CA GLY A 38 -55.65 47.13 11.79
C GLY A 38 -55.16 48.56 11.49
N ASN A 39 -54.12 48.72 10.66
CA ASN A 39 -53.55 50.03 10.36
C ASN A 39 -54.48 50.83 9.41
N LYS A 40 -54.65 52.13 9.66
CA LYS A 40 -55.55 53.00 8.89
C LYS A 40 -55.13 53.18 7.42
N GLN A 41 -53.85 52.93 7.12
CA GLN A 41 -53.29 53.02 5.76
C GLN A 41 -53.22 51.64 5.07
N TYR A 42 -53.84 50.61 5.64
CA TYR A 42 -53.81 49.28 5.07
C TYR A 42 -54.64 49.19 3.79
N ASN A 43 -53.97 48.83 2.69
CA ASN A 43 -54.56 48.42 1.43
C ASN A 43 -53.97 47.04 1.07
N GLU A 44 -54.82 46.11 0.64
CA GLU A 44 -54.40 44.72 0.35
C GLU A 44 -53.40 44.63 -0.81
N ASP A 45 -53.57 45.43 -1.87
CA ASP A 45 -52.67 45.44 -3.02
C ASP A 45 -51.33 46.10 -2.68
N ASP A 46 -51.37 47.21 -1.93
CA ASP A 46 -50.17 47.92 -1.48
C ASP A 46 -49.38 47.08 -0.48
N ALA A 47 -50.06 46.43 0.48
CA ALA A 47 -49.44 45.55 1.46
C ALA A 47 -48.80 44.31 0.81
N LYS A 48 -49.41 43.81 -0.27
CA LYS A 48 -48.84 42.72 -1.07
C LYS A 48 -47.57 43.17 -1.81
N LEU A 49 -47.60 44.34 -2.44
CA LEU A 49 -46.44 44.91 -3.14
C LEU A 49 -45.28 45.22 -2.18
N MET A 50 -45.58 45.77 -1.01
CA MET A 50 -44.60 46.02 0.05
C MET A 50 -43.99 44.71 0.57
N LEU A 51 -44.82 43.68 0.79
CA LEU A 51 -44.32 42.38 1.21
C LEU A 51 -43.43 41.73 0.15
N GLU A 52 -43.80 41.79 -1.13
CA GLU A 52 -42.96 41.31 -2.24
C GLU A 52 -41.61 42.05 -2.28
N THR A 53 -41.62 43.36 -2.03
CA THR A 53 -40.40 44.17 -1.94
C THR A 53 -39.52 43.77 -0.75
N VAL A 54 -40.12 43.51 0.41
CA VAL A 54 -39.40 43.02 1.62
C VAL A 54 -38.76 41.65 1.35
N VAL A 55 -39.49 40.74 0.72
CA VAL A 55 -38.99 39.40 0.36
C VAL A 55 -37.86 39.51 -0.67
N ALA A 56 -38.01 40.34 -1.70
CA ALA A 56 -36.99 40.56 -2.72
C ALA A 56 -35.70 41.13 -2.13
N LYS A 57 -35.80 42.17 -1.27
CA LYS A 57 -34.65 42.75 -0.56
C LYS A 57 -33.94 41.72 0.33
N ARG A 58 -34.68 40.83 0.98
CA ARG A 58 -34.10 39.75 1.78
C ARG A 58 -33.38 38.73 0.91
N GLU A 59 -33.97 38.32 -0.21
CA GLU A 59 -33.33 37.37 -1.13
C GLU A 59 -32.05 37.95 -1.74
N GLU A 60 -32.04 39.24 -2.06
CA GLU A 60 -30.85 39.94 -2.52
C GLU A 60 -29.77 39.98 -1.43
N ARG A 61 -30.12 40.30 -0.18
CA ARG A 61 -29.20 40.22 0.96
C ARG A 61 -28.62 38.83 1.16
N LEU A 62 -29.45 37.78 1.07
CA LEU A 62 -28.99 36.39 1.18
C LEU A 62 -28.07 36.01 0.01
N LYS A 63 -28.36 36.49 -1.21
CA LYS A 63 -27.47 36.29 -2.38
C LYS A 63 -26.14 37.02 -2.20
N MET A 64 -26.15 38.23 -1.65
CA MET A 64 -24.94 39.01 -1.36
C MET A 64 -24.13 38.38 -0.22
N GLU A 65 -24.76 37.90 0.85
CA GLU A 65 -24.10 37.16 1.94
C GLU A 65 -23.53 35.82 1.46
N ALA A 66 -24.27 35.08 0.62
CA ALA A 66 -23.77 33.85 0.00
C ALA A 66 -22.62 34.14 -0.98
N GLY A 67 -22.68 35.24 -1.72
CA GLY A 67 -21.60 35.73 -2.57
C GLY A 67 -20.37 36.12 -1.76
N LYS A 68 -20.56 36.80 -0.63
CA LYS A 68 -19.50 37.18 0.31
C LYS A 68 -18.86 35.95 0.96
N LEU A 69 -19.65 34.96 1.40
CA LEU A 69 -19.15 33.69 1.93
C LEU A 69 -18.41 32.88 0.86
N LYS A 70 -18.88 32.88 -0.39
CA LYS A 70 -18.16 32.24 -1.51
C LYS A 70 -16.84 32.95 -1.81
N MET A 71 -16.83 34.28 -1.83
CA MET A 71 -15.64 35.09 -2.04
C MET A 71 -14.67 34.97 -0.85
N GLU A 72 -15.17 34.86 0.37
CA GLU A 72 -14.39 34.62 1.58
C GLU A 72 -13.81 33.20 1.57
N PHE A 73 -14.56 32.19 1.13
CA PHE A 73 -14.07 30.83 0.93
C PHE A 73 -13.01 30.76 -0.18
N GLU A 74 -13.19 31.48 -1.30
CA GLU A 74 -12.19 31.62 -2.35
C GLU A 74 -10.97 32.42 -1.87
N LEU A 75 -11.15 33.49 -1.09
CA LEU A 75 -10.04 34.24 -0.47
C LEU A 75 -9.31 33.42 0.60
N GLU A 76 -10.02 32.57 1.35
CA GLU A 76 -9.43 31.66 2.33
C GLU A 76 -8.67 30.54 1.62
N LYS A 77 -9.22 29.99 0.54
CA LYS A 77 -8.51 29.07 -0.37
C LYS A 77 -7.28 29.75 -0.98
N LEU A 78 -7.39 31.02 -1.37
CA LEU A 78 -6.27 31.80 -1.89
C LEU A 78 -5.25 32.13 -0.81
N ARG A 79 -5.63 32.44 0.43
CA ARG A 79 -4.74 32.63 1.58
C ARG A 79 -4.00 31.34 1.92
N MET A 80 -4.69 30.20 1.90
CA MET A 80 -4.07 28.88 2.01
C MET A 80 -3.09 28.60 0.86
N THR A 81 -3.25 29.25 -0.30
CA THR A 81 -2.25 29.21 -1.40
C THR A 81 -1.24 30.37 -1.40
N SER A 82 -1.50 31.50 -0.71
CA SER A 82 -0.69 32.73 -0.77
C SER A 82 0.09 33.06 0.50
N ASP A 83 -0.17 32.37 1.63
CA ASP A 83 0.76 32.30 2.77
C ASP A 83 2.04 31.50 2.42
N GLY A 84 2.24 31.20 1.13
CA GLY A 84 3.54 30.90 0.52
C GLY A 84 4.51 32.10 0.39
N SER A 85 4.27 33.25 1.03
CA SER A 85 5.22 34.39 1.04
C SER A 85 5.86 34.69 2.40
N LYS A 86 5.85 33.71 3.32
CA LYS A 86 6.94 33.51 4.27
C LYS A 86 7.41 32.06 4.16
N ASN A 87 7.93 31.63 3.00
CA ASN A 87 8.53 30.31 2.76
C ASN A 87 8.55 29.37 4.00
N PRO A 88 7.48 28.61 4.31
CA PRO A 88 7.72 27.20 4.44
C PRO A 88 7.89 26.75 3.00
N LYS A 89 9.05 26.20 2.65
CA LYS A 89 9.12 25.38 1.45
C LYS A 89 7.86 24.49 1.51
N HIS A 90 7.00 24.52 0.49
CA HIS A 90 6.22 23.34 0.19
C HIS A 90 7.26 22.30 -0.23
N GLU A 91 7.96 21.76 0.77
CA GLU A 91 8.72 20.54 0.66
C GLU A 91 7.65 19.55 0.25
N LYS A 92 7.62 19.25 -1.07
CA LYS A 92 7.01 18.02 -1.56
C LYS A 92 7.31 16.94 -0.52
N PRO A 93 6.30 16.16 -0.06
CA PRO A 93 6.53 15.11 0.92
C PRO A 93 7.78 14.33 0.52
N SER A 94 8.86 14.57 1.26
CA SER A 94 10.17 14.12 0.85
C SER A 94 10.24 12.63 1.14
N CYS A 95 10.89 11.87 0.26
CA CYS A 95 11.15 10.47 0.52
C CYS A 95 11.95 10.24 1.83
N TYR A 96 12.63 11.28 2.32
CA TYR A 96 13.28 11.32 3.63
C TYR A 96 12.32 11.14 4.82
N GLU A 97 11.04 11.46 4.67
CA GLU A 97 10.04 11.20 5.72
C GLU A 97 9.78 9.69 5.90
N LEU A 98 10.07 8.88 4.88
CA LEU A 98 9.98 7.42 4.98
C LEU A 98 11.09 6.84 5.85
N THR A 99 12.29 7.42 5.88
CA THR A 99 13.38 6.93 6.74
C THR A 99 13.10 7.14 8.23
N LYS A 100 12.14 8.00 8.57
CA LYS A 100 11.68 8.20 9.96
C LYS A 100 10.61 7.21 10.39
N THR A 101 9.88 6.62 9.44
CA THR A 101 8.66 5.83 9.71
C THR A 101 8.77 4.37 9.29
N VAL A 102 9.61 4.07 8.31
CA VAL A 102 9.91 2.73 7.82
C VAL A 102 11.33 2.36 8.30
N PRO A 103 11.50 1.28 9.08
CA PRO A 103 12.82 0.77 9.42
C PRO A 103 13.58 0.36 8.16
N SER A 104 14.91 0.50 8.17
CA SER A 104 15.76 -0.05 7.10
C SER A 104 15.54 -1.56 6.95
N PHE A 105 15.59 -2.04 5.71
CA PHE A 105 15.43 -3.45 5.41
C PHE A 105 16.60 -4.28 5.97
N ASP A 106 16.27 -5.33 6.71
CA ASP A 106 17.24 -6.33 7.19
C ASP A 106 17.40 -7.42 6.12
N SER A 107 18.53 -7.41 5.40
CA SER A 107 18.82 -8.41 4.36
C SER A 107 19.09 -9.82 4.88
N LYS A 108 19.30 -10.02 6.19
CA LYS A 108 19.61 -11.32 6.79
C LYS A 108 18.37 -12.07 7.26
N ASN A 109 17.42 -11.36 7.88
CA ASN A 109 16.22 -11.97 8.48
C ASN A 109 14.89 -11.36 7.98
N GLY A 110 14.94 -10.34 7.12
CA GLY A 110 13.78 -9.59 6.67
C GLY A 110 13.06 -10.23 5.48
N TYR A 111 11.75 -10.39 5.58
CA TYR A 111 10.90 -10.77 4.44
C TYR A 111 10.70 -9.57 3.52
N ILE A 112 11.34 -9.58 2.36
CA ILE A 112 11.28 -8.48 1.38
C ILE A 112 9.85 -8.11 0.98
N THR A 113 8.94 -9.10 0.90
CA THR A 113 7.54 -8.92 0.51
C THR A 113 6.77 -8.11 1.55
N LEU A 114 6.99 -8.41 2.83
CA LEU A 114 6.41 -7.68 3.95
C LEU A 114 6.99 -6.26 4.05
N PHE A 115 8.31 -6.13 3.87
CA PHE A 115 8.97 -4.84 3.86
C PHE A 115 8.45 -3.93 2.74
N LEU A 116 8.38 -4.42 1.50
CA LEU A 116 7.85 -3.67 0.36
C LEU A 116 6.38 -3.27 0.59
N SER A 117 5.58 -4.18 1.17
CA SER A 117 4.18 -3.87 1.51
C SER A 117 4.06 -2.78 2.58
N LEU A 118 4.94 -2.79 3.59
CA LEU A 118 5.00 -1.75 4.62
C LEU A 118 5.42 -0.41 4.00
N PHE A 119 6.47 -0.42 3.19
CA PHE A 119 6.96 0.74 2.45
C PHE A 119 5.84 1.38 1.61
N GLU A 120 5.15 0.61 0.78
CA GLU A 120 4.07 1.12 -0.09
C GLU A 120 2.94 1.75 0.72
N ARG A 121 2.57 1.15 1.86
CA ARG A 121 1.54 1.71 2.74
C ARG A 121 1.99 3.04 3.35
N GLN A 122 3.24 3.16 3.77
CA GLN A 122 3.76 4.42 4.33
C GLN A 122 3.94 5.48 3.25
N ALA A 123 4.44 5.13 2.07
CA ALA A 123 4.55 6.04 0.93
C ALA A 123 3.18 6.62 0.52
N LYS A 124 2.14 5.77 0.47
CA LYS A 124 0.75 6.20 0.24
C LYS A 124 0.24 7.10 1.37
N ARG A 125 0.50 6.76 2.63
CA ARG A 125 0.07 7.56 3.79
C ARG A 125 0.74 8.93 3.82
N ALA A 126 2.02 9.00 3.43
CA ALA A 126 2.79 10.22 3.32
C ALA A 126 2.48 11.01 2.03
N GLN A 127 1.59 10.50 1.16
CA GLN A 127 1.22 11.11 -0.11
C GLN A 127 2.42 11.40 -1.02
N ILE A 128 3.42 10.51 -0.99
CA ILE A 128 4.60 10.61 -1.85
C ILE A 128 4.21 10.21 -3.27
N ASP A 129 4.61 11.02 -4.25
CA ASP A 129 4.39 10.74 -5.66
C ASP A 129 5.08 9.43 -6.05
N THR A 130 4.38 8.58 -6.79
CA THR A 130 4.88 7.27 -7.24
C THR A 130 6.22 7.33 -7.98
N LYS A 131 6.54 8.46 -8.64
CA LYS A 131 7.84 8.67 -9.29
C LYS A 131 9.00 8.75 -8.29
N ASP A 132 8.74 9.19 -7.07
CA ASP A 132 9.74 9.37 -6.02
C ASP A 132 9.87 8.13 -5.12
N TRP A 133 9.05 7.08 -5.37
CA TRP A 133 9.08 5.85 -4.58
C TRP A 133 10.37 5.05 -4.77
N ALA A 134 10.93 5.03 -5.97
CA ALA A 134 12.21 4.37 -6.23
C ALA A 134 13.32 4.97 -5.34
N SER A 135 13.44 6.30 -5.34
CA SER A 135 14.43 7.01 -4.51
C SER A 135 14.20 6.78 -3.01
N GLY A 136 12.95 6.79 -2.56
CA GLY A 136 12.62 6.50 -1.16
C GLY A 136 12.93 5.07 -0.75
N LEU A 137 12.72 4.11 -1.64
CA LEU A 137 13.05 2.72 -1.38
C LEU A 137 14.56 2.52 -1.26
N LEU A 138 15.36 3.13 -2.15
CA LEU A 138 16.83 3.02 -2.14
C LEU A 138 17.45 3.49 -0.83
N MET A 139 16.89 4.54 -0.20
CA MET A 139 17.36 5.04 1.10
C MET A 139 17.16 4.05 2.25
N LEU A 140 16.24 3.10 2.10
CA LEU A 140 15.88 2.12 3.13
C LEU A 140 16.52 0.76 2.91
N LEU A 141 17.22 0.56 1.80
CA LEU A 141 17.88 -0.69 1.45
C LEU A 141 19.36 -0.70 1.88
N PRO A 142 19.90 -1.87 2.25
CA PRO A 142 21.33 -2.06 2.46
C PRO A 142 22.16 -1.74 1.21
N SER A 143 23.41 -1.30 1.42
CA SER A 143 24.31 -0.85 0.36
C SER A 143 24.58 -1.89 -0.73
N ASP A 144 24.72 -3.17 -0.36
CA ASP A 144 24.92 -4.29 -1.29
C ASP A 144 23.73 -4.48 -2.25
N ILE A 145 22.51 -4.18 -1.78
CA ILE A 145 21.29 -4.25 -2.58
C ILE A 145 21.15 -3.03 -3.49
N VAL A 146 21.47 -1.84 -2.98
CA VAL A 146 21.50 -0.60 -3.76
C VAL A 146 22.50 -0.70 -4.92
N GLN A 147 23.69 -1.26 -4.67
CA GLN A 147 24.70 -1.49 -5.70
C GLN A 147 24.24 -2.47 -6.79
N LEU A 148 23.37 -3.41 -6.45
CA LEU A 148 22.74 -4.32 -7.43
C LEU A 148 21.79 -3.55 -8.35
N ILE A 149 20.95 -2.69 -7.77
CA ILE A 149 19.98 -1.88 -8.52
C ILE A 149 20.69 -0.84 -9.41
N ALA A 150 21.81 -0.27 -8.95
CA ALA A 150 22.59 0.72 -9.69
C ALA A 150 23.20 0.22 -11.01
N ARG A 151 23.16 -1.09 -11.29
CA ARG A 151 23.63 -1.69 -12.55
C ARG A 151 22.57 -1.70 -13.65
N GLU A 152 21.33 -1.36 -13.31
CA GLU A 152 20.21 -1.28 -14.23
C GLU A 152 20.27 0.02 -15.05
N SER A 153 19.54 0.09 -16.16
CA SER A 153 19.43 1.33 -16.96
C SER A 153 18.74 2.45 -16.16
N GLU A 154 18.99 3.71 -16.54
CA GLU A 154 18.40 4.89 -15.88
C GLU A 154 16.85 4.83 -15.88
N GLU A 155 16.26 4.41 -17.00
CA GLU A 155 14.81 4.18 -17.13
C GLU A 155 14.25 3.14 -16.15
N ASN A 156 15.04 2.11 -15.83
CA ASN A 156 14.67 1.04 -14.90
C ASN A 156 14.96 1.41 -13.44
N PHE A 157 15.98 2.23 -13.22
CA PHE A 157 16.41 2.71 -11.90
C PHE A 157 15.38 3.63 -11.24
N ASP A 158 14.66 4.44 -12.03
CA ASP A 158 13.59 5.29 -11.49
C ASP A 158 12.22 4.59 -11.48
N ASN A 159 12.12 3.37 -12.01
CA ASN A 159 10.87 2.62 -12.06
C ASN A 159 10.70 1.72 -10.83
N TYR A 160 9.88 2.18 -9.88
CA TYR A 160 9.54 1.42 -8.68
C TYR A 160 9.06 -0.01 -8.96
N ASN A 161 8.18 -0.21 -9.95
CA ASN A 161 7.62 -1.53 -10.24
C ASN A 161 8.69 -2.49 -10.76
N TYR A 162 9.62 -1.98 -11.56
CA TYR A 162 10.77 -2.75 -12.02
C TYR A 162 11.68 -3.12 -10.86
N ILE A 163 12.12 -2.16 -10.04
CA ILE A 163 12.96 -2.42 -8.86
C ILE A 163 12.30 -3.41 -7.91
N LYS A 164 10.99 -3.23 -7.65
CA LYS A 164 10.19 -4.16 -6.84
C LYS A 164 10.30 -5.58 -7.39
N SER A 165 10.18 -5.76 -8.71
CA SER A 165 10.29 -7.08 -9.35
C SER A 165 11.70 -7.68 -9.21
N VAL A 166 12.76 -6.87 -9.35
CA VAL A 166 14.16 -7.29 -9.18
C VAL A 166 14.41 -7.73 -7.74
N LEU A 167 13.97 -6.93 -6.76
CA LEU A 167 14.08 -7.25 -5.34
C LEU A 167 13.32 -8.52 -5.00
N LEU A 168 12.08 -8.65 -5.45
CA LEU A 168 11.29 -9.86 -5.24
C LEU A 168 11.95 -11.08 -5.87
N LYS A 169 12.57 -10.96 -7.05
CA LYS A 169 13.30 -12.06 -7.68
C LYS A 169 14.59 -12.41 -6.93
N ARG A 170 15.32 -11.40 -6.43
CA ARG A 170 16.62 -11.57 -5.75
C ARG A 170 16.49 -12.17 -4.35
N PHE A 171 15.44 -11.79 -3.64
CA PHE A 171 15.13 -12.20 -2.27
C PHE A 171 14.07 -13.29 -2.18
N LYS A 172 13.44 -13.65 -3.31
CA LYS A 172 12.80 -14.97 -3.39
C LYS A 172 13.91 -15.99 -3.21
N LEU A 173 13.95 -16.57 -2.01
CA LEU A 173 14.71 -17.78 -1.78
C LEU A 173 14.26 -18.76 -2.86
N SER A 174 15.25 -19.32 -3.56
CA SER A 174 15.03 -20.46 -4.42
C SER A 174 14.37 -21.58 -3.60
N PRO A 175 13.63 -22.52 -4.23
CA PRO A 175 13.06 -23.65 -3.50
C PRO A 175 14.11 -24.40 -2.67
N GLU A 176 15.37 -24.43 -3.14
CA GLU A 176 16.50 -25.01 -2.44
C GLU A 176 16.98 -24.23 -1.22
N GLU A 177 16.89 -22.90 -1.22
CA GLU A 177 17.20 -22.11 -0.04
C GLU A 177 16.11 -22.30 1.02
N PHE A 178 14.83 -22.34 0.64
CA PHE A 178 13.74 -22.70 1.56
C PHE A 178 13.90 -24.12 2.13
N ARG A 179 14.31 -25.08 1.30
CA ARG A 179 14.69 -26.43 1.75
C ARG A 179 15.82 -26.39 2.79
N LYS A 180 16.88 -25.61 2.53
CA LYS A 180 18.02 -25.49 3.45
C LYS A 180 17.58 -24.88 4.78
N GLU A 181 16.77 -23.83 4.76
CA GLU A 181 16.20 -23.20 5.95
C GLU A 181 15.29 -24.18 6.70
N PHE A 182 14.40 -24.90 6.01
CA PHE A 182 13.56 -25.92 6.64
C PHE A 182 14.38 -26.99 7.39
N LEU A 183 15.53 -27.40 6.85
CA LEU A 183 16.36 -28.45 7.43
C LEU A 183 17.33 -27.98 8.52
N HIS A 184 17.85 -26.75 8.41
CA HIS A 184 18.96 -26.27 9.24
C HIS A 184 18.61 -25.08 10.12
N HIS A 185 17.42 -24.46 9.96
CA HIS A 185 17.01 -23.34 10.78
C HIS A 185 16.93 -23.72 12.26
N GLN A 186 17.56 -22.91 13.09
CA GLN A 186 17.63 -23.14 14.54
C GLN A 186 16.83 -22.08 15.29
N LYS A 187 16.25 -22.47 16.43
CA LYS A 187 15.49 -21.55 17.26
C LYS A 187 16.43 -20.58 17.99
N ASN A 188 16.27 -19.29 17.74
CA ASN A 188 16.95 -18.25 18.54
C ASN A 188 16.45 -18.29 20.01
N SER A 189 17.34 -18.01 20.97
CA SER A 189 17.03 -18.00 22.41
C SER A 189 15.86 -17.08 22.75
N GLU A 190 15.75 -15.93 22.09
CA GLU A 190 14.73 -14.90 22.31
C GLU A 190 13.37 -15.19 21.63
N LYS A 191 13.31 -16.11 20.66
CA LYS A 191 12.08 -16.39 19.90
C LYS A 191 11.17 -17.40 20.61
N SER A 192 9.86 -17.18 20.57
CA SER A 192 8.88 -18.15 21.05
C SER A 192 8.78 -19.38 20.13
N TRP A 193 8.42 -20.54 20.68
CA TRP A 193 8.21 -21.77 19.91
C TRP A 193 7.12 -21.61 18.84
N ARG A 194 6.04 -20.86 19.13
CA ARG A 194 4.99 -20.56 18.14
C ARG A 194 5.53 -19.84 16.92
N LYS A 195 6.44 -18.86 17.13
CA LYS A 195 7.07 -18.12 16.05
C LYS A 195 8.01 -19.01 15.24
N PHE A 196 8.77 -19.87 15.91
CA PHE A 196 9.63 -20.85 15.24
C PHE A 196 8.84 -21.85 14.39
N THR A 197 7.74 -22.41 14.93
CA THR A 197 6.85 -23.29 14.16
C THR A 197 6.29 -22.59 12.92
N PHE A 198 5.87 -21.34 13.05
CA PHE A 198 5.41 -20.54 11.90
C PHE A 198 6.50 -20.38 10.85
N GLU A 199 7.74 -20.05 11.25
CA GLU A 199 8.88 -19.91 10.33
C GLU A 199 9.16 -21.23 9.59
N ILE A 200 9.26 -22.36 10.32
CA ILE A 200 9.48 -23.69 9.72
C ILE A 200 8.35 -24.09 8.77
N SER A 201 7.09 -23.89 9.16
CA SER A 201 5.94 -24.18 8.29
C SER A 201 5.97 -23.32 7.03
N ASN A 202 6.35 -22.05 7.13
CA ASN A 202 6.46 -21.17 5.99
C ASN A 202 7.57 -21.62 5.03
N TYR A 203 8.75 -21.98 5.54
CA TYR A 203 9.83 -22.52 4.69
C TYR A 203 9.42 -23.78 3.96
N PHE A 204 8.72 -24.69 4.65
CA PHE A 204 8.21 -25.90 4.01
C PHE A 204 7.19 -25.58 2.92
N GLN A 205 6.24 -24.68 3.19
CA GLN A 205 5.20 -24.27 2.25
C GLN A 205 5.81 -23.63 0.99
N GLU A 206 6.71 -22.67 1.16
CA GLU A 206 7.38 -21.99 0.04
C GLU A 206 8.27 -22.93 -0.78
N TRP A 207 8.90 -23.93 -0.13
CA TRP A 207 9.66 -24.97 -0.82
C TRP A 207 8.76 -25.81 -1.74
N ILE A 208 7.63 -26.30 -1.23
CA ILE A 208 6.73 -27.16 -2.01
C ILE A 208 6.00 -26.36 -3.11
N GLU A 209 5.64 -25.09 -2.85
CA GLU A 209 5.05 -24.20 -3.85
C GLU A 209 6.06 -23.87 -4.96
N GLY A 210 7.31 -23.58 -4.59
CA GLY A 210 8.38 -23.30 -5.53
C GLY A 210 8.68 -24.47 -6.48
N LEU A 211 8.48 -25.71 -6.03
CA LEU A 211 8.59 -26.93 -6.83
C LEU A 211 7.26 -27.36 -7.50
N LYS A 212 6.18 -26.59 -7.30
CA LYS A 212 4.84 -26.88 -7.83
C LYS A 212 4.32 -28.26 -7.44
N ILE A 213 4.53 -28.64 -6.18
CA ILE A 213 4.03 -29.88 -5.59
C ILE A 213 2.55 -29.70 -5.25
N ASP A 214 1.69 -30.39 -5.98
CA ASP A 214 0.22 -30.22 -5.94
C ASP A 214 -0.52 -31.48 -5.41
N SER A 215 0.20 -32.54 -5.07
CA SER A 215 -0.38 -33.82 -4.65
C SER A 215 0.43 -34.48 -3.55
N PHE A 216 -0.26 -35.24 -2.70
CA PHE A 216 0.38 -36.00 -1.62
C PHE A 216 1.45 -36.98 -2.14
N GLU A 217 1.22 -37.59 -3.30
CA GLU A 217 2.19 -38.48 -3.93
C GLU A 217 3.46 -37.74 -4.35
N LYS A 218 3.35 -36.56 -4.99
CA LYS A 218 4.52 -35.73 -5.31
C LYS A 218 5.24 -35.27 -4.05
N LEU A 219 4.52 -34.97 -2.97
CA LEU A 219 5.13 -34.61 -1.70
C LEU A 219 5.90 -35.78 -1.07
N LYS A 220 5.31 -36.98 -1.03
CA LYS A 220 5.97 -38.20 -0.56
C LYS A 220 7.25 -38.46 -1.35
N ASN A 221 7.17 -38.34 -2.67
CA ASN A 221 8.31 -38.47 -3.57
C ASN A 221 9.40 -37.42 -3.29
N LEU A 222 9.03 -36.16 -3.07
CA LEU A 222 9.96 -35.10 -2.70
C LEU A 222 10.72 -35.45 -1.40
N ILE A 223 10.02 -35.88 -0.36
CA ILE A 223 10.64 -36.20 0.94
C ILE A 223 11.56 -37.42 0.83
N ILE A 224 11.15 -38.47 0.11
CA ILE A 224 12.00 -39.64 -0.12
C ILE A 224 13.26 -39.24 -0.92
N THR A 225 13.06 -38.47 -1.98
CA THR A 225 14.16 -37.96 -2.83
C THR A 225 15.14 -37.12 -2.01
N ASP A 226 14.64 -36.23 -1.15
CA ASP A 226 15.45 -35.44 -0.22
C ASP A 226 16.34 -36.32 0.66
N GLN A 227 15.79 -37.41 1.20
CA GLN A 227 16.51 -38.36 2.04
C GLN A 227 17.59 -39.13 1.27
N ILE A 228 17.34 -39.49 0.01
CA ILE A 228 18.34 -40.14 -0.86
C ILE A 228 19.46 -39.14 -1.17
N LYS A 229 19.13 -37.90 -1.54
CA LYS A 229 20.12 -36.84 -1.80
C LYS A 229 21.07 -36.59 -0.63
N ARG A 230 20.60 -36.74 0.61
CA ARG A 230 21.43 -36.58 1.83
C ARG A 230 22.43 -37.73 2.05
N ARG A 231 22.19 -38.89 1.44
CA ARG A 231 23.03 -40.10 1.53
C ARG A 231 23.94 -40.27 0.32
N ALA A 232 23.68 -39.55 -0.76
CA ALA A 232 24.49 -39.60 -1.96
C ALA A 232 25.89 -39.03 -1.71
N PRO A 233 26.93 -39.62 -2.34
CA PRO A 233 28.29 -39.12 -2.27
C PRO A 233 28.40 -37.71 -2.88
N PHE A 234 29.38 -36.94 -2.42
CA PHE A 234 29.55 -35.55 -2.84
C PHE A 234 29.82 -35.43 -4.35
N GLU A 235 30.58 -36.37 -4.90
CA GLU A 235 30.97 -36.45 -6.31
C GLU A 235 29.76 -36.60 -7.23
N ALA A 236 28.77 -37.40 -6.82
CA ALA A 236 27.53 -37.54 -7.56
C ALA A 236 26.69 -36.25 -7.50
N LYS A 237 26.65 -35.58 -6.34
CA LYS A 237 25.95 -34.31 -6.19
C LYS A 237 26.57 -33.20 -7.06
N ASP A 238 27.90 -33.16 -7.14
CA ASP A 238 28.64 -32.21 -7.97
C ASP A 238 28.40 -32.47 -9.46
N HIS A 239 28.43 -33.74 -9.88
CA HIS A 239 28.18 -34.16 -11.26
C HIS A 239 26.79 -33.74 -11.78
N PHE A 240 25.78 -33.72 -10.91
CA PHE A 240 24.39 -33.39 -11.28
C PHE A 240 23.94 -32.02 -10.76
N LEU A 241 24.84 -31.10 -10.41
CA LEU A 241 24.53 -29.88 -9.65
C LEU A 241 23.29 -29.09 -10.17
N ASP A 242 23.20 -28.90 -11.48
CA ASP A 242 22.12 -28.12 -12.14
C ASP A 242 20.76 -28.82 -12.07
N GLU A 243 20.74 -30.15 -12.15
CA GLU A 243 19.54 -30.97 -12.12
C GLU A 243 19.18 -31.40 -10.69
N TRP A 244 20.16 -31.44 -9.79
CA TRP A 244 20.06 -31.95 -8.43
C TRP A 244 18.93 -31.29 -7.66
N THR A 245 18.68 -30.02 -7.92
CA THR A 245 17.66 -29.19 -7.24
C THR A 245 16.24 -29.44 -7.77
N ARG A 246 16.12 -29.94 -9.00
CA ARG A 246 14.84 -30.16 -9.70
C ARG A 246 14.37 -31.60 -9.63
N LEU A 247 15.26 -32.54 -9.34
CA LEU A 247 14.91 -33.95 -9.17
C LEU A 247 14.00 -34.12 -7.95
N VAL A 248 12.74 -34.47 -8.19
CA VAL A 248 11.73 -34.73 -7.15
C VAL A 248 11.23 -36.18 -7.16
N SER A 249 11.64 -36.97 -8.16
CA SER A 249 11.29 -38.37 -8.33
C SER A 249 12.37 -39.28 -7.72
N PRO A 250 12.02 -40.15 -6.75
CA PRO A 250 12.97 -41.08 -6.15
C PRO A 250 13.57 -42.06 -7.15
N SER A 251 12.76 -42.59 -8.07
CA SER A 251 13.21 -43.58 -9.05
C SER A 251 14.18 -42.95 -10.05
N GLU A 252 13.84 -41.77 -10.58
CA GLU A 252 14.69 -41.05 -11.52
C GLU A 252 16.04 -40.68 -10.90
N LEU A 253 16.04 -40.26 -9.62
CA LEU A 253 17.28 -40.00 -8.91
C LEU A 253 18.09 -41.28 -8.70
N ALA A 254 17.45 -42.39 -8.34
CA ALA A 254 18.13 -43.67 -8.15
C ALA A 254 18.80 -44.14 -9.45
N ASP A 255 18.08 -44.11 -10.57
CA ASP A 255 18.59 -44.51 -11.88
C ASP A 255 19.84 -43.69 -12.28
N LYS A 256 19.80 -42.37 -12.08
CA LYS A 256 20.94 -41.47 -12.33
C LYS A 256 22.14 -41.76 -11.42
N LEU A 257 21.89 -42.06 -10.15
CA LEU A 257 22.95 -42.40 -9.19
C LEU A 257 23.60 -43.74 -9.54
N ASP A 258 22.82 -44.74 -9.94
CA ASP A 258 23.31 -46.05 -10.35
C ASP A 258 24.13 -45.95 -11.64
N GLU A 259 23.69 -45.17 -12.62
CA GLU A 259 24.44 -44.89 -13.86
C GLU A 259 25.80 -44.23 -13.54
N PHE A 260 25.80 -43.21 -12.68
CA PHE A 260 27.04 -42.57 -12.22
C PHE A 260 27.99 -43.57 -11.53
N CYS A 261 27.47 -44.42 -10.65
CA CYS A 261 28.26 -45.44 -9.96
C CYS A 261 28.88 -46.44 -10.95
N LEU A 262 28.12 -46.90 -11.95
CA LEU A 262 28.60 -47.79 -12.99
C LEU A 262 29.71 -47.14 -13.83
N CYS A 263 29.54 -45.89 -14.24
CA CYS A 263 30.56 -45.14 -14.99
C CYS A 263 31.85 -44.96 -14.17
N ALA A 264 31.74 -44.63 -12.88
CA ALA A 264 32.89 -44.47 -11.99
C ALA A 264 33.65 -45.79 -11.80
N LEU A 265 32.95 -46.92 -11.68
CA LEU A 265 33.56 -48.25 -11.60
C LEU A 265 34.29 -48.63 -12.90
N ILE A 266 33.70 -48.34 -14.06
CA ILE A 266 34.33 -48.61 -15.37
C ILE A 266 35.57 -47.71 -15.58
N ALA A 267 35.52 -46.45 -15.16
CA ALA A 267 36.66 -45.53 -15.28
C ALA A 267 37.85 -45.99 -14.41
N ASN A 268 37.58 -46.41 -13.17
CA ASN A 268 38.61 -46.90 -12.26
C ASN A 268 39.24 -48.23 -12.73
N THR A 269 38.46 -49.12 -13.33
CA THR A 269 39.00 -50.38 -13.89
C THR A 269 39.88 -50.14 -15.13
N LYS A 270 39.55 -49.17 -15.99
CA LYS A 270 40.39 -48.79 -17.14
C LYS A 270 41.72 -48.14 -16.73
N GLN A 271 41.73 -47.30 -15.69
CA GLN A 271 42.97 -46.72 -15.17
C GLN A 271 43.88 -47.78 -14.52
N ASN A 272 43.30 -48.73 -13.77
CA ASN A 272 44.06 -49.82 -13.15
C ASN A 272 44.49 -50.93 -14.14
N GLY A 273 43.79 -51.08 -15.27
CA GLY A 273 44.19 -51.99 -16.35
C GLY A 273 45.32 -51.44 -17.22
N SER A 274 45.45 -50.11 -17.32
CA SER A 274 46.49 -49.44 -18.12
C SER A 274 47.85 -49.40 -17.41
N SER A 275 47.89 -49.50 -16.08
CA SER A 275 49.13 -49.58 -15.30
C SER A 275 49.74 -50.98 -15.24
N CYS A 276 49.01 -52.02 -15.68
CA CYS A 276 49.48 -53.41 -15.65
C CYS A 276 50.05 -53.92 -16.99
N SER A 277 50.08 -53.09 -18.05
CA SER A 277 50.62 -53.46 -19.37
C SER A 277 52.01 -52.87 -19.68
N THR A 278 52.80 -52.56 -18.65
CA THR A 278 54.21 -52.20 -18.81
C THR A 278 55.06 -52.86 -17.72
N ARG A 279 55.18 -54.20 -17.79
CA ARG A 279 56.39 -54.89 -17.33
C ARG A 279 56.45 -56.32 -17.84
#